data_AF-A0A7V6J1J8-F1
#
_entry.id   AF-A0A7V6J1J8-F1
#
_cell.length_a   1.000
_cell.length_b   1.000
_cell.length_c   1.000
_cell.angle_alpha   90.00
_cell.angle_beta   90.00
_cell.angle_gamma   90.00
#
_symmetry.space_group_name_H-M   'P 1'
#
loop_
_entity.id
_entity.type
_entity.pdbx_description
1 polymer ?
#
loop_
_entity_poly.entity_id
_entity_poly.type
_entity_poly.pdbx_seq_one_letter_code
_entity_poly.pdbx_strand_id
1 'polypeptide(L)'
;MNELLEQIRSNPLSIEFIANPSEDLQIEAIKLDYRAIQFIKNPSYKVQLEAIKVNHLAIKYIEEPLQKVQEKLVKENPNAIYYINNPSEKTQVLALLNNPGVLEYIKNPSDEVLNKLFSLYPSAIRHMDNPSERIQLLAISKYKDAIKYIQNPSEKILKLIEKLEN
;
A
#
# COMPACT_ATOMS: atom_id res chain seq x y z
N MET A 1 14.40 -32.17 22.57
CA MET A 1 14.71 -31.03 21.68
C MET A 1 14.02 -31.31 20.35
N ASN A 2 13.22 -30.37 19.83
CA ASN A 2 12.41 -30.61 18.64
C ASN A 2 13.32 -30.56 17.40
N GLU A 3 13.49 -31.68 16.69
CA GLU A 3 14.39 -31.79 15.54
C GLU A 3 14.07 -30.76 14.44
N LEU A 4 12.78 -30.50 14.20
CA LEU A 4 12.35 -29.48 13.23
C LEU A 4 12.76 -28.07 13.64
N LEU A 5 12.75 -27.77 14.95
CA LEU A 5 13.17 -26.47 15.46
C LEU A 5 14.67 -26.26 15.26
N GLU A 6 15.49 -27.29 15.52
CA GLU A 6 16.93 -27.22 15.29
C GLU A 6 17.26 -27.11 13.79
N GLN A 7 16.49 -27.80 12.93
CA GLN A 7 16.61 -27.65 11.48
C GLN A 7 16.35 -26.19 11.03
N ILE A 8 15.26 -25.58 11.52
CA ILE A 8 14.92 -24.18 11.21
C ILE A 8 15.97 -23.21 11.75
N ARG A 9 16.50 -23.44 12.95
CA ARG A 9 17.56 -22.61 13.53
C ARG A 9 18.86 -22.65 12.74
N SER A 10 19.18 -23.80 12.14
CA SER A 10 20.35 -23.96 11.26
C SER A 10 20.13 -23.30 9.89
N ASN A 11 18.95 -23.48 9.30
CA ASN A 11 18.57 -22.85 8.03
C ASN A 11 17.07 -22.51 8.02
N PRO A 12 16.69 -21.23 8.20
CA PRO A 12 15.28 -20.82 8.25
C PRO A 12 14.52 -21.09 6.96
N LEU A 13 15.19 -21.05 5.81
CA LEU A 13 14.59 -21.31 4.51
C LEU A 13 14.27 -22.79 4.31
N SER A 14 14.82 -23.68 5.15
CA SER A 14 14.50 -25.11 5.11
C SER A 14 13.03 -25.42 5.45
N ILE A 15 12.25 -24.43 5.90
CA ILE A 15 10.80 -24.54 6.05
C ILE A 15 10.10 -24.94 4.74
N GLU A 16 10.68 -24.63 3.59
CA GLU A 16 10.23 -25.09 2.26
C GLU A 16 10.03 -26.61 2.19
N PHE A 17 10.88 -27.37 2.87
CA PHE A 17 10.88 -28.83 2.84
C PHE A 17 10.05 -29.46 3.96
N ILE A 18 9.41 -28.66 4.81
CA ILE A 18 8.58 -29.17 5.92
C ILE A 18 7.12 -29.22 5.46
N ALA A 19 6.53 -30.41 5.49
CA ALA A 19 5.12 -30.57 5.20
C ALA A 19 4.27 -30.02 6.35
N ASN A 20 3.38 -29.06 6.04
CA ASN A 20 2.43 -28.45 6.99
C ASN A 20 3.09 -27.97 8.31
N PRO A 21 4.10 -27.06 8.26
CA PRO A 21 4.77 -26.58 9.46
C PRO A 21 3.77 -25.90 10.39
N SER A 22 3.93 -26.07 11.70
CA SER A 22 3.09 -25.38 12.69
C SER A 22 3.27 -23.86 12.60
N GLU A 23 2.26 -23.12 13.03
CA GLU A 23 2.31 -21.64 13.03
C GLU A 23 3.51 -21.11 13.82
N ASP A 24 3.86 -21.74 14.94
CA ASP A 24 5.02 -21.33 15.75
C ASP A 24 6.35 -21.59 15.03
N LEU A 25 6.45 -22.70 14.29
CA LEU A 25 7.64 -23.00 13.49
C LEU A 25 7.80 -22.04 12.30
N GLN A 26 6.67 -21.69 11.67
CA GLN A 26 6.60 -20.64 10.64
C GLN A 26 7.11 -19.30 11.17
N ILE A 27 6.63 -18.89 12.36
CA ILE A 27 7.05 -17.65 13.01
C ILE A 27 8.54 -17.69 13.38
N GLU A 28 9.04 -18.80 13.89
CA GLU A 28 10.48 -18.93 14.20
C GLU A 28 11.34 -18.76 12.94
N ALA A 29 10.97 -19.42 11.84
CA ALA A 29 11.67 -19.27 10.57
C ALA A 29 11.68 -17.81 10.09
N ILE A 30 10.54 -17.13 10.17
CA ILE A 30 10.40 -15.71 9.78
C ILE A 30 11.25 -14.79 10.66
N LYS A 31 11.32 -15.04 11.97
CA LYS A 31 12.13 -14.23 12.90
C LYS A 31 13.63 -14.34 12.60
N LEU A 32 14.07 -15.50 12.14
CA LEU A 32 15.46 -15.73 11.74
C LEU A 32 15.75 -15.18 10.33
N ASP A 33 14.81 -15.34 9.40
CA ASP A 33 14.87 -14.76 8.06
C ASP A 33 13.46 -14.46 7.52
N TYR A 34 13.13 -13.18 7.40
CA TYR A 34 11.81 -12.75 6.91
C TYR A 34 11.47 -13.28 5.52
N ARG A 35 12.48 -13.66 4.71
CA ARG A 35 12.29 -14.26 3.39
C ARG A 35 11.71 -15.67 3.46
N ALA A 36 11.73 -16.32 4.62
CA ALA A 36 11.10 -17.63 4.83
C ALA A 36 9.59 -17.61 4.53
N ILE A 37 8.93 -16.43 4.63
CA ILE A 37 7.51 -16.28 4.30
C ILE A 37 7.19 -16.72 2.86
N GLN A 38 8.14 -16.61 1.92
CA GLN A 38 7.92 -17.01 0.52
C GLN A 38 7.66 -18.52 0.36
N PHE A 39 8.06 -19.33 1.34
CA PHE A 39 7.93 -20.78 1.34
C PHE A 39 6.73 -21.27 2.17
N ILE A 40 6.03 -20.36 2.84
CA ILE A 40 4.86 -20.69 3.67
C ILE A 40 3.61 -20.54 2.81
N LYS A 41 2.93 -21.66 2.54
CA LYS A 41 1.67 -21.67 1.80
C LYS A 41 0.52 -21.17 2.67
N ASN A 42 -0.28 -20.25 2.15
CA ASN A 42 -1.46 -19.68 2.82
C ASN A 42 -1.18 -19.22 4.27
N PRO A 43 -0.19 -18.34 4.50
CA PRO A 43 0.21 -17.94 5.85
C PRO A 43 -0.96 -17.26 6.57
N SER A 44 -1.14 -17.60 7.84
CA SER A 44 -2.19 -17.03 8.69
C SER A 44 -2.00 -15.51 8.86
N TYR A 45 -3.04 -14.83 9.34
CA TYR A 45 -2.93 -13.41 9.70
C TYR A 45 -1.77 -13.13 10.66
N LYS A 46 -1.56 -14.00 11.66
CA LYS A 46 -0.49 -13.82 12.65
C LYS A 46 0.89 -13.99 12.01
N VAL A 47 1.04 -14.95 11.10
CA VAL A 47 2.28 -15.23 10.38
C VAL A 47 2.64 -14.08 9.43
N GLN A 48 1.68 -13.60 8.63
CA GLN A 48 1.88 -12.45 7.75
C GLN A 48 2.20 -11.18 8.55
N LEU A 49 1.51 -10.96 9.68
CA LEU A 49 1.75 -9.82 10.55
C LEU A 49 3.16 -9.86 11.16
N GLU A 50 3.61 -11.03 11.61
CA GLU A 50 4.97 -11.18 12.12
C GLU A 50 6.01 -10.93 11.03
N ALA A 51 5.79 -11.43 9.82
CA ALA A 51 6.68 -11.20 8.69
C ALA A 51 6.91 -9.70 8.42
N ILE A 52 5.84 -8.90 8.36
CA ILE A 52 5.99 -7.45 8.16
C ILE A 52 6.59 -6.74 9.37
N LYS A 53 6.40 -7.22 10.60
CA LYS A 53 7.05 -6.64 11.79
C LYS A 53 8.55 -6.87 11.79
N VAL A 54 8.99 -8.05 11.37
CA VAL A 54 10.42 -8.38 11.26
C VAL A 54 11.03 -7.53 10.15
N ASN A 55 10.37 -7.44 8.99
CA ASN A 55 10.80 -6.55 7.91
C ASN A 55 9.62 -6.19 7.00
N HIS A 56 9.35 -4.90 6.80
CA HIS A 56 8.30 -4.42 5.89
C HIS A 56 8.45 -4.95 4.45
N LEU A 57 9.67 -5.26 4.00
CA LEU A 57 9.93 -5.87 2.68
C LEU A 57 9.35 -7.29 2.54
N ALA A 58 9.01 -7.96 3.65
CA ALA A 58 8.40 -9.29 3.63
C ALA A 58 7.08 -9.32 2.85
N ILE A 59 6.35 -8.20 2.81
CA ILE A 59 5.09 -8.09 2.06
C ILE A 59 5.25 -8.44 0.58
N LYS A 60 6.44 -8.23 -0.01
CA LYS A 60 6.76 -8.56 -1.41
C LYS A 60 6.68 -10.05 -1.71
N TYR A 61 6.88 -10.87 -0.68
CA TYR A 61 6.93 -12.33 -0.76
C TYR A 61 5.61 -12.98 -0.37
N ILE A 62 4.60 -12.19 -0.01
CA ILE A 62 3.25 -12.69 0.27
C ILE A 62 2.43 -12.47 -1.00
N GLU A 63 1.98 -13.55 -1.63
CA GLU A 63 1.23 -13.51 -2.89
C GLU A 63 -0.08 -12.72 -2.75
N GLU A 64 -0.86 -13.04 -1.71
CA GLU A 64 -2.13 -12.38 -1.40
C GLU A 64 -2.11 -11.88 0.06
N PRO A 65 -1.48 -10.73 0.33
CA PRO A 65 -1.42 -10.21 1.69
C PRO A 65 -2.81 -9.81 2.15
N LEU A 66 -3.21 -10.26 3.34
CA LEU A 66 -4.50 -9.95 3.90
C LEU A 66 -4.68 -8.44 4.01
N GLN A 67 -5.86 -7.93 3.67
CA GLN A 67 -6.16 -6.51 3.72
C GLN A 67 -5.75 -5.86 5.05
N LYS A 68 -6.04 -6.49 6.21
CA LYS A 68 -5.64 -5.97 7.52
C LYS A 68 -4.13 -5.86 7.73
N VAL A 69 -3.33 -6.71 7.07
CA VAL A 69 -1.86 -6.66 7.09
C VAL A 69 -1.39 -5.50 6.22
N GLN A 70 -1.95 -5.35 5.01
CA GLN A 70 -1.69 -4.20 4.14
C GLN A 70 -1.99 -2.87 4.84
N GLU A 71 -3.17 -2.76 5.46
CA GLU A 71 -3.61 -1.56 6.20
C GLU A 71 -2.67 -1.23 7.36
N LYS A 72 -2.19 -2.24 8.09
CA LYS A 72 -1.24 -2.02 9.19
C LYS A 72 0.10 -1.52 8.67
N LEU A 73 0.60 -2.12 7.59
CA LEU A 73 1.85 -1.72 6.96
C LEU A 73 1.82 -0.25 6.50
N VAL A 74 0.78 0.16 5.76
CA VAL A 74 0.71 1.54 5.23
C VAL A 74 0.37 2.60 6.29
N LYS A 75 -0.20 2.20 7.44
CA LYS A 75 -0.36 3.10 8.59
C LYS A 75 0.97 3.44 9.26
N GLU A 76 1.91 2.50 9.29
CA GLU A 76 3.24 2.72 9.85
C GLU A 76 4.16 3.41 8.83
N ASN A 77 4.07 3.01 7.56
CA ASN A 77 4.84 3.59 6.47
C ASN A 77 3.99 3.66 5.19
N PRO A 78 3.42 4.82 4.84
CA PRO A 78 2.60 4.98 3.65
C PRO A 78 3.32 4.60 2.35
N ASN A 79 4.63 4.86 2.26
CA ASN A 79 5.44 4.55 1.07
C ASN A 79 5.55 3.03 0.84
N ALA A 80 5.31 2.21 1.86
CA ALA A 80 5.34 0.76 1.73
C ALA A 80 4.24 0.22 0.79
N ILE A 81 3.22 1.04 0.43
CA ILE A 81 2.24 0.67 -0.58
C ILE A 81 2.88 0.32 -1.93
N TYR A 82 4.06 0.90 -2.24
CA TYR A 82 4.85 0.57 -3.42
C TYR A 82 5.23 -0.92 -3.49
N TYR A 83 5.34 -1.59 -2.35
CA TYR A 83 5.70 -3.01 -2.27
C TYR A 83 4.50 -3.96 -2.22
N ILE A 84 3.27 -3.43 -2.16
CA ILE A 84 2.07 -4.25 -2.09
C ILE A 84 1.60 -4.53 -3.52
N ASN A 85 1.60 -5.81 -3.90
CA ASN A 85 0.94 -6.24 -5.12
C ASN A 85 -0.58 -6.07 -4.94
N ASN A 86 -1.22 -5.32 -5.82
CA ASN A 86 -2.67 -5.08 -5.83
C ASN A 86 -3.24 -4.63 -4.46
N PRO A 87 -2.84 -3.45 -3.94
CA PRO A 87 -3.33 -2.98 -2.66
C PRO A 87 -4.85 -2.77 -2.70
N SER A 88 -5.56 -3.19 -1.66
CA SER A 88 -7.01 -2.96 -1.56
C SER A 88 -7.34 -1.47 -1.64
N GLU A 89 -8.54 -1.11 -2.11
CA GLU A 89 -8.96 0.30 -2.15
C GLU A 89 -8.89 0.97 -0.77
N LYS A 90 -9.22 0.23 0.30
CA LYS A 90 -9.08 0.73 1.67
C LYS A 90 -7.62 0.96 2.06
N THR A 91 -6.70 0.09 1.63
CA THR A 91 -5.25 0.29 1.79
C THR A 91 -4.78 1.53 1.03
N GLN A 92 -5.20 1.69 -0.23
CA GLN A 92 -4.87 2.83 -1.08
C GLN A 92 -5.31 4.14 -0.43
N VAL A 93 -6.58 4.23 -0.01
CA VAL A 93 -7.10 5.40 0.71
C VAL A 93 -6.27 5.65 1.96
N LEU A 94 -6.05 4.66 2.82
CA LEU A 94 -5.28 4.85 4.05
C LEU A 94 -3.85 5.36 3.80
N ALA A 95 -3.15 4.85 2.79
CA ALA A 95 -1.83 5.32 2.41
C ALA A 95 -1.89 6.79 1.96
N LEU A 96 -2.85 7.14 1.09
CA LEU A 96 -3.04 8.49 0.58
C LEU A 96 -3.44 9.50 1.66
N LEU A 97 -4.21 9.10 2.68
CA LEU A 97 -4.56 9.96 3.80
C LEU A 97 -3.33 10.35 4.64
N ASN A 98 -2.34 9.47 4.73
CA ASN A 98 -1.13 9.72 5.51
C ASN A 98 -0.01 10.36 4.69
N ASN A 99 0.05 10.07 3.39
CA ASN A 99 0.98 10.72 2.46
C ASN A 99 0.36 10.75 1.04
N PRO A 100 -0.22 11.87 0.60
CA PRO A 100 -0.77 11.99 -0.75
C PRO A 100 0.23 11.73 -1.88
N GLY A 101 1.54 11.90 -1.63
CA GLY A 101 2.58 11.65 -2.62
C GLY A 101 2.65 10.19 -3.08
N VAL A 102 2.19 9.22 -2.27
CA VAL A 102 2.21 7.80 -2.63
C VAL A 102 1.26 7.44 -3.77
N LEU A 103 0.43 8.38 -4.23
CA LEU A 103 -0.44 8.17 -5.39
C LEU A 103 0.36 7.76 -6.62
N GLU A 104 1.60 8.24 -6.76
CA GLU A 104 2.50 7.84 -7.85
C GLU A 104 2.78 6.32 -7.86
N TYR A 105 2.69 5.66 -6.69
CA TYR A 105 2.90 4.22 -6.55
C TYR A 105 1.61 3.41 -6.75
N ILE A 106 0.45 4.06 -6.77
CA ILE A 106 -0.85 3.40 -6.92
C ILE A 106 -1.18 3.33 -8.42
N LYS A 107 -1.11 2.11 -8.96
CA LYS A 107 -1.48 1.86 -10.36
C LYS A 107 -2.99 1.92 -10.53
N ASN A 108 -3.46 2.80 -11.41
CA ASN A 108 -4.87 2.93 -11.80
C ASN A 108 -5.85 2.99 -10.60
N PRO A 109 -5.73 4.00 -9.71
CA PRO A 109 -6.66 4.15 -8.59
C PRO A 109 -8.09 4.30 -9.10
N SER A 110 -9.03 3.64 -8.43
CA SER A 110 -10.45 3.74 -8.80
C SER A 110 -10.99 5.15 -8.53
N ASP A 111 -12.10 5.47 -9.19
CA ASP A 111 -12.79 6.73 -8.95
C ASP A 111 -13.27 6.83 -7.50
N GLU A 112 -13.61 5.72 -6.85
CA GLU A 112 -13.98 5.72 -5.44
C GLU A 112 -12.80 6.13 -4.54
N VAL A 113 -11.60 5.60 -4.80
CA VAL A 113 -10.37 5.97 -4.08
C VAL A 113 -10.08 7.46 -4.25
N LEU A 114 -10.10 7.96 -5.49
CA LEU A 114 -9.84 9.38 -5.79
C LEU A 114 -10.91 10.30 -5.20
N ASN A 115 -12.19 9.91 -5.29
CA ASN A 115 -13.30 10.65 -4.70
C ASN A 115 -13.11 10.81 -3.19
N LYS A 116 -12.74 9.72 -2.51
CA LYS A 116 -12.54 9.72 -1.05
C LYS A 116 -11.33 10.55 -0.65
N LEU A 117 -10.24 10.46 -1.41
CA LEU A 117 -9.06 11.31 -1.23
C LEU A 117 -9.42 12.80 -1.29
N PHE A 118 -10.03 13.27 -2.38
CA PHE A 118 -10.30 14.69 -2.55
C PHE A 118 -11.42 15.22 -1.65
N SER A 119 -12.33 14.36 -1.19
CA SER A 119 -13.35 14.74 -0.20
C SER A 119 -12.75 15.01 1.18
N LEU A 120 -11.66 14.33 1.53
CA LEU A 120 -10.97 14.51 2.82
C LEU A 120 -9.83 15.51 2.73
N TYR A 121 -9.10 15.51 1.62
CA TYR A 121 -7.94 16.37 1.38
C TYR A 121 -8.00 16.97 -0.02
N PRO A 122 -8.77 18.05 -0.23
CA PRO A 122 -8.83 18.75 -1.51
C PRO A 122 -7.47 19.18 -2.08
N SER A 123 -6.53 19.53 -1.20
CA SER A 123 -5.18 19.95 -1.60
C SER A 123 -4.27 18.80 -2.04
N ALA A 124 -4.69 17.54 -1.92
CA ALA A 124 -3.88 16.37 -2.28
C ALA A 124 -3.39 16.41 -3.73
N ILE A 125 -4.14 17.06 -4.63
CA ILE A 125 -3.78 17.19 -6.05
C ILE A 125 -2.43 17.89 -6.27
N ARG A 126 -1.96 18.72 -5.32
CA ARG A 126 -0.65 19.39 -5.40
C ARG A 126 0.54 18.43 -5.37
N HIS A 127 0.33 17.20 -4.88
CA HIS A 127 1.36 16.17 -4.75
C HIS A 127 1.35 15.21 -5.94
N MET A 128 0.47 15.43 -6.91
CA MET A 128 0.41 14.66 -8.13
C MET A 128 1.31 15.30 -9.17
N ASP A 129 2.24 14.53 -9.73
CA ASP A 129 2.94 14.97 -10.94
C ASP A 129 2.01 14.83 -12.15
N ASN A 130 1.82 15.93 -12.87
CA ASN A 130 0.99 16.04 -14.07
C ASN A 130 -0.35 15.26 -14.03
N PRO A 131 -1.27 15.57 -13.08
CA PRO A 131 -2.54 14.86 -12.97
C PRO A 131 -3.36 15.02 -14.27
N SER A 132 -3.97 13.93 -14.75
CA SER A 132 -4.81 13.99 -15.95
C SER A 132 -5.97 15.00 -15.79
N GLU A 133 -6.46 15.56 -16.91
CA GLU A 133 -7.62 16.47 -16.90
C GLU A 133 -8.80 15.91 -16.10
N ARG A 134 -9.06 14.59 -16.22
CA ARG A 134 -10.11 13.90 -15.48
C ARG A 134 -9.94 14.04 -13.96
N ILE A 135 -8.72 13.85 -13.46
CA ILE A 135 -8.40 13.97 -12.04
C ILE A 135 -8.48 15.42 -11.57
N GLN A 136 -8.00 16.35 -12.40
CA GLN A 136 -8.10 17.78 -12.12
C GLN A 136 -9.57 18.23 -11.97
N LEU A 137 -10.43 17.84 -12.91
CA LEU A 137 -11.87 18.09 -12.85
C LEU A 137 -12.50 17.45 -11.61
N LEU A 138 -12.11 16.22 -11.27
CA LEU A 138 -12.62 15.52 -10.10
C LEU A 138 -12.29 16.29 -8.81
N ALA A 139 -11.04 16.75 -8.65
CA ALA A 139 -10.63 17.53 -7.48
C ALA A 139 -11.43 18.84 -7.35
N ILE A 140 -11.58 19.60 -8.45
CA ILE A 140 -12.36 20.84 -8.48
C ILE A 140 -13.84 20.58 -8.19
N SER A 141 -14.39 19.47 -8.69
CA SER A 141 -15.80 19.11 -8.46
C SER A 141 -16.11 18.85 -6.98
N LYS A 142 -15.14 18.34 -6.22
CA LYS A 142 -15.26 18.12 -4.77
C LYS A 142 -15.04 19.39 -3.98
N TYR A 143 -14.10 20.22 -4.43
CA TYR A 143 -13.77 21.45 -3.76
C TYR A 143 -13.29 22.45 -4.81
N LYS A 144 -14.11 23.47 -5.10
CA LYS A 144 -13.83 24.45 -6.18
C LYS A 144 -12.45 25.09 -6.03
N ASP A 145 -12.09 25.41 -4.80
CA ASP A 145 -10.80 25.95 -4.37
C ASP A 145 -9.60 25.03 -4.66
N ALA A 146 -9.81 23.76 -4.99
CA ALA A 146 -8.73 22.85 -5.38
C ALA A 146 -7.97 23.34 -6.61
N ILE A 147 -8.60 24.19 -7.42
CA ILE A 147 -8.00 24.86 -8.57
C ILE A 147 -6.67 25.56 -8.23
N LYS A 148 -6.52 26.12 -7.02
CA LYS A 148 -5.30 26.82 -6.56
C LYS A 148 -4.13 25.88 -6.26
N TYR A 149 -4.38 24.57 -6.19
CA TYR A 149 -3.38 23.55 -5.88
C TYR A 149 -2.90 22.79 -7.13
N ILE A 150 -3.47 23.09 -8.30
CA ILE A 150 -3.09 22.45 -9.57
C ILE A 150 -1.87 23.19 -10.15
N GLN A 151 -0.71 22.52 -10.17
CA GLN A 151 0.53 23.11 -10.69
C GLN A 151 0.57 23.20 -12.22
N ASN A 152 0.02 22.20 -12.92
CA ASN A 152 -0.01 22.13 -14.38
C ASN A 152 -1.47 21.94 -14.87
N PRO A 153 -2.28 23.01 -14.92
CA PRO A 153 -3.69 22.93 -15.31
C PRO A 153 -3.87 22.45 -16.74
N SER A 154 -4.87 21.59 -16.98
CA SER A 154 -5.27 21.22 -18.33
C SER A 154 -5.93 22.41 -19.04
N GLU A 155 -6.02 22.35 -20.38
CA GLU A 155 -6.67 23.40 -21.18
C GLU A 155 -8.09 23.71 -20.70
N LYS A 156 -8.85 22.68 -20.29
CA LYS A 156 -10.20 22.86 -19.73
C LYS A 156 -10.20 23.56 -18.38
N ILE A 157 -9.19 23.31 -17.53
CA ILE A 157 -9.06 24.02 -16.26
C ILE A 157 -8.66 25.48 -16.51
N LEU A 158 -7.76 25.76 -17.45
CA LEU A 158 -7.41 27.13 -17.83
C LEU A 158 -8.65 27.94 -18.27
N LYS A 159 -9.48 27.37 -19.15
CA LYS A 159 -10.77 27.98 -19.56
C LYS A 159 -11.75 28.20 -18.40
N LEU A 160 -11.70 27.36 -17.36
CA LEU A 160 -12.51 27.53 -16.15
C LEU A 160 -11.99 28.68 -15.29
N ILE A 161 -10.66 28.85 -15.20
CA ILE A 161 -10.02 29.97 -14.48
C ILE A 161 -10.41 31.30 -15.14
N GLU A 162 -10.26 31.41 -16.46
CA GLU A 162 -10.62 32.63 -17.21
C GLU A 162 -12.08 33.06 -16.99
N LYS A 163 -12.99 32.10 -16.88
CA LYS A 163 -14.43 32.38 -16.62
C LYS A 163 -14.74 32.82 -15.20
N LEU A 164 -13.84 32.56 -14.24
CA LEU A 164 -14.03 32.96 -12.84
C LEU A 164 -13.45 34.34 -12.55
N GLU A 165 -12.55 34.82 -13.41
CA GLU A 165 -11.86 36.11 -13.29
C GLU A 165 -12.56 37.26 -14.05
N ASN A 166 -13.52 36.93 -14.93
CA ASN A 166 -14.39 37.87 -15.65
C ASN A 166 -15.80 37.92 -15.03
#